data_AF-A0A7Y9LKX4-F1
#
_entry.id   AF-A0A7Y9LKX4-F1
#
_cell.length_a   1.000
_cell.length_b   1.000
_cell.length_c   1.000
_cell.angle_alpha   90.00
_cell.angle_beta   90.00
_cell.angle_gamma   90.00
#
_symmetry.space_group_name_H-M   'P 1'
#
loop_
_entity.id
_entity.type
_entity.pdbx_description
1 polymer ?
#
loop_
_entity_poly.entity_id
_entity_poly.type
_entity_poly.pdbx_seq_one_letter_code
_entity_poly.pdbx_strand_id
1 'polypeptide(L)' 'MSAPLAPDARDRLYAACANAVTDAGPERESLFLARLALLLFEQVGDEARCRQALTDALEDLPMPSLS' A
#
# COMPACT_ATOMS: atom_id res chain seq x y z
N MET A 1 13.41 -0.09 15.89
CA MET A 1 13.03 -1.32 15.16
C MET A 1 11.56 -1.60 15.50
N SER A 2 10.65 -1.51 14.53
CA SER A 2 9.24 -1.90 14.76
C SER A 2 9.13 -3.42 14.83
N ALA A 3 8.38 -3.91 15.81
CA ALA A 3 8.07 -5.33 15.91
C ALA A 3 7.16 -5.77 14.73
N PRO A 4 7.31 -7.01 14.24
CA PRO A 4 6.43 -7.52 13.20
C PRO A 4 4.97 -7.59 13.70
N LEU A 5 4.02 -7.29 12.81
CA LEU A 5 2.59 -7.40 13.11
C LEU A 5 2.20 -8.85 13.40
N ALA A 6 1.47 -9.05 14.51
CA ALA A 6 0.78 -10.31 14.77
C ALA A 6 -0.14 -10.66 13.57
N PRO A 7 -0.28 -11.95 13.20
CA PRO A 7 -1.08 -12.36 12.05
C PRO A 7 -2.49 -11.75 12.02
N ASP A 8 -3.24 -11.86 13.12
CA ASP A 8 -4.61 -11.32 13.20
C ASP A 8 -4.68 -9.78 13.10
N ALA A 9 -3.61 -9.08 13.48
CA ALA A 9 -3.52 -7.63 13.32
C ALA A 9 -3.27 -7.25 11.86
N ARG A 10 -2.47 -8.06 11.16
CA ARG A 10 -2.18 -7.91 9.73
C ARG A 10 -3.42 -8.13 8.90
N ASP A 11 -4.17 -9.20 9.17
CA ASP A 11 -5.39 -9.52 8.43
C ASP A 11 -6.45 -8.43 8.59
N ARG A 12 -6.64 -7.92 9.82
CA ARG A 12 -7.54 -6.78 10.08
C ARG A 12 -7.12 -5.51 9.34
N LEU A 13 -5.82 -5.23 9.26
CA LEU A 13 -5.31 -4.09 8.51
C LEU A 13 -5.53 -4.25 7.00
N TYR A 14 -5.34 -5.46 6.46
CA TYR A 14 -5.60 -5.75 5.05
C TYR A 14 -7.08 -5.58 4.71
N ALA A 15 -7.97 -6.10 5.56
CA ALA A 15 -9.41 -5.90 5.40
C ALA A 15 -9.79 -4.41 5.47
N ALA A 16 -9.23 -3.66 6.42
CA ALA A 16 -9.48 -2.22 6.54
C ALA A 16 -8.99 -1.44 5.31
N CYS A 17 -7.83 -1.79 4.76
CA CYS A 17 -7.30 -1.18 3.55
C CYS A 17 -8.21 -1.43 2.34
N ALA A 18 -8.63 -2.69 2.13
CA ALA A 18 -9.53 -3.07 1.04
C ALA A 18 -10.89 -2.35 1.13
N ASN A 19 -11.44 -2.23 2.34
CA ASN A 19 -12.68 -1.48 2.58
C ASN A 19 -12.49 0.01 2.27
N ALA A 20 -11.38 0.62 2.68
CA ALA A 20 -11.11 2.03 2.42
C ALA A 20 -10.92 2.32 0.91
N VAL A 21 -10.29 1.41 0.16
CA VAL A 21 -10.21 1.46 -1.31
C VAL A 21 -11.61 1.42 -1.91
N THR A 22 -12.45 0.47 -1.46
CA THR A 22 -13.84 0.35 -1.90
C THR A 22 -14.64 1.63 -1.62
N ASP A 23 -14.49 2.21 -0.43
CA ASP A 23 -15.17 3.44 -0.01
C ASP A 23 -14.69 4.68 -0.80
N ALA A 24 -13.41 4.71 -1.20
CA ALA A 24 -12.90 5.76 -2.07
C ALA A 24 -13.60 5.72 -3.45
N GLY A 25 -13.90 4.52 -3.94
CA GLY A 25 -14.55 4.29 -5.22
C GLY A 25 -13.61 4.47 -6.41
N PRO A 26 -14.00 3.96 -7.60
CA PRO A 26 -13.10 3.81 -8.75
C PRO A 26 -12.54 5.14 -9.28
N GLU A 27 -13.30 6.24 -9.17
CA GLU A 27 -12.86 7.55 -9.63
C GLU A 27 -11.73 8.16 -8.79
N ARG A 28 -11.65 7.77 -7.50
CA ARG A 28 -10.71 8.35 -6.54
C ARG A 28 -9.70 7.35 -5.99
N GLU A 29 -9.80 6.08 -6.39
CA GLU A 29 -8.95 5.00 -5.92
C GLU A 29 -7.47 5.34 -6.04
N SER A 30 -7.00 5.75 -7.23
CA SER A 30 -5.59 6.08 -7.44
C SER A 30 -5.14 7.26 -6.58
N LEU A 31 -5.99 8.27 -6.39
CA LEU A 31 -5.70 9.42 -5.54
C LEU A 31 -5.63 9.01 -4.06
N PHE A 32 -6.54 8.15 -3.61
CA PHE A 32 -6.55 7.60 -2.27
C PHE A 32 -5.28 6.80 -1.99
N LEU A 33 -4.92 5.87 -2.89
CA LEU A 33 -3.71 5.04 -2.76
C LEU A 33 -2.44 5.88 -2.77
N ALA A 34 -2.33 6.87 -3.68
CA ALA A 34 -1.20 7.79 -3.71
C ALA A 34 -1.08 8.57 -2.38
N ARG A 35 -2.20 9.10 -1.86
CA ARG A 35 -2.20 9.82 -0.59
C ARG A 35 -1.83 8.91 0.58
N LEU A 36 -2.34 7.69 0.62
CA LEU A 36 -2.02 6.71 1.65
C LEU A 36 -0.53 6.36 1.64
N ALA A 37 0.05 6.13 0.46
CA ALA A 37 1.48 5.85 0.31
C ALA A 37 2.36 7.01 0.81
N LEU A 38 2.02 8.25 0.45
CA LEU A 38 2.75 9.44 0.91
C LEU A 38 2.73 9.58 2.44
N LEU A 39 1.55 9.39 3.06
CA LEU A 39 1.43 9.42 4.52
C LEU A 39 2.27 8.32 5.18
N LEU A 40 2.32 7.12 4.59
CA LEU A 40 3.16 6.03 5.10
C LEU A 40 4.66 6.33 4.93
N PHE A 41 5.07 6.95 3.82
CA PHE A 41 6.47 7.37 3.63
C PHE A 41 6.90 8.41 4.67
N GLU A 42 6.02 9.34 5.04
CA GLU A 42 6.26 10.27 6.15
C GLU A 42 6.45 9.53 7.49
N GLN A 43 5.68 8.48 7.76
CA GLN A 43 5.87 7.66 8.97
C GLN A 43 7.15 6.81 8.93
N VAL A 44 7.58 6.36 7.74
CA VAL A 44 8.80 5.56 7.57
C VAL A 44 10.05 6.43 7.74
N GLY A 45 10.06 7.63 7.17
CA GLY A 45 11.13 8.62 7.32
C GLY A 45 12.49 8.21 6.74
N ASP A 46 12.54 7.18 5.89
CA ASP A 46 13.77 6.61 5.32
C ASP A 46 13.64 6.48 3.80
N GLU A 47 14.40 7.33 3.09
CA GLU A 47 14.36 7.41 1.62
C GLU A 47 14.74 6.09 0.96
N ALA A 48 15.78 5.41 1.44
CA ALA A 48 16.26 4.18 0.82
C ALA A 48 15.21 3.07 0.95
N ARG A 49 14.56 2.96 2.12
CA ARG A 49 13.47 2.01 2.34
C ARG A 49 12.23 2.34 1.51
N CYS A 50 11.88 3.61 1.36
CA CYS A 50 10.76 4.03 0.50
C CYS A 50 11.05 3.74 -0.98
N ARG A 51 12.29 3.97 -1.45
CA ARG A 51 12.70 3.63 -2.82
C ARG A 51 12.64 2.14 -3.08
N GLN A 52 13.12 1.32 -2.15
CA GLN A 52 13.03 -0.14 -2.28
C GLN A 52 11.57 -0.60 -2.37
N ALA A 53 10.69 -0.09 -1.51
CA ALA A 53 9.27 -0.44 -1.55
C ALA A 53 8.59 -0.05 -2.87
N LEU A 54 8.99 1.05 -3.51
CA LEU A 54 8.51 1.42 -4.84
C LEU A 54 8.98 0.43 -5.91
N THR A 55 10.24 0.01 -5.86
CA THR A 55 10.76 -1.01 -6.78
C THR A 55 10.01 -2.33 -6.60
N ASP A 56 9.89 -2.82 -5.36
CA ASP A 56 9.20 -4.08 -5.05
C ASP A 56 7.75 -4.06 -5.57
N ALA A 57 7.04 -2.94 -5.37
CA ALA A 57 5.66 -2.78 -5.83
C ALA A 57 5.52 -2.74 -7.36
N LEU A 58 6.53 -2.26 -8.08
CA LEU A 58 6.55 -2.22 -9.55
C LEU A 58 6.91 -3.59 -10.15
N GLU A 59 7.82 -4.34 -9.53
CA GLU A 59 8.22 -5.68 -9.99
C GLU A 59 7.09 -6.70 -9.86
N ASP A 60 6.32 -6.64 -8.78
CA ASP A 60 5.18 -7.55 -8.53
C ASP A 60 3.86 -7.07 -9.18
N LEU A 61 3.87 -5.96 -9.93
CA LEU A 61 2.66 -5.48 -10.58
C LEU A 61 2.31 -6.39 -11.77
N PRO A 62 1.21 -7.15 -11.72
CA PRO A 62 0.85 -8.01 -12.84
C PRO A 62 0.56 -7.14 -14.05
N MET A 63 1.28 -7.37 -15.16
CA MET A 63 0.91 -6.75 -16.42
C MET A 63 -0.52 -7.21 -16.78
N PRO A 64 -1.41 -6.29 -17.20
CA PRO A 64 -2.70 -6.71 -17.72
C PRO A 64 -2.44 -7.67 -18.88
N SER A 65 -2.88 -8.92 -18.71
CA SER A 65 -2.82 -9.90 -19.78
C SER A 65 -3.82 -9.47 -20.84
N LEU A 66 -3.32 -8.82 -21.88
CA LEU A 66 -4.08 -8.58 -23.10
C LEU A 66 -4.31 -9.96 -23.73
N SER A 67 -5.50 -10.53 -23.48
CA SER A 67 -6.02 -11.66 -24.25
C SER A 67 -6.26 -11.24 -25.70
#